data_AF-A0A847D649-F1
#
_entry.id   AF-A0A847D649-F1
#
_cell.length_a   1.000
_cell.length_b   1.000
_cell.length_c   1.000
_cell.angle_alpha   90.00
_cell.angle_beta   90.00
_cell.angle_gamma   90.00
#
_symmetry.space_group_name_H-M   'P 1'
#
loop_
_entity.id
_entity.type
_entity.pdbx_description
1 polymer ?
#
loop_
_entity_poly.entity_id
_entity_poly.type
_entity_poly.pdbx_seq_one_letter_code
_entity_poly.pdbx_strand_id
1 'polypeptide(L)'
;MRKKVPNLMVALVVPLLASCSLFGGSDSSSDSSAVSSVSSSVSSSTDSGSASSSSSENVEAVTIEAYYPFSASVFTKYLGEGNEYASFTVYPQYIEGNRMQITSNNGGTQVVTVLELADGELREVFTRPETYFRENMLEKTASGDAANQLDILLKEPLEVGNSWMNASGVPSEITNLTAQIETPMGNFEALEVTTTYEASTTKDYYVKDMGLVKRVTDLGDDMVVSSSLEARNEDVPETQQLRVFYPDSELMGLNATSIVLSYTTNDITRTILAEALKNVPDAPGGSLIGPNVSINSLSLSDDGRVYVDFSQEFVSEMNAGTSAESLILQGVVNTIGEYYGVQEVYLTVAGNPYESGHILMAEGAYFTVDYTEVNE
;
A
#
# COMPACT_ATOMS: atom_id res chain seq x y z
N MET A 1 26.03 -37.39 17.11
CA MET A 1 24.85 -37.05 17.93
C MET A 1 24.84 -35.53 18.14
N ARG A 2 24.09 -34.77 17.33
CA ARG A 2 23.87 -33.33 17.53
C ARG A 2 22.51 -33.14 18.20
N LYS A 3 22.45 -32.35 19.28
CA LYS A 3 21.20 -32.07 20.01
C LYS A 3 20.32 -31.13 19.19
N LYS A 4 19.04 -31.47 19.05
CA LYS A 4 18.03 -30.56 18.52
C LYS A 4 17.72 -29.50 19.58
N VAL A 5 17.71 -28.23 19.20
CA VAL A 5 17.11 -27.14 19.97
C VAL A 5 15.70 -26.94 19.40
N PRO A 6 14.63 -26.94 20.22
CA PRO A 6 13.28 -26.68 19.72
C PRO A 6 13.08 -25.17 19.52
N ASN A 7 12.52 -24.78 18.37
CA ASN A 7 12.03 -23.41 18.18
C ASN A 7 10.85 -23.18 19.12
N LEU A 8 10.97 -22.21 20.02
CA LEU A 8 9.88 -21.77 20.88
C LEU A 8 9.06 -20.74 20.12
N MET A 9 7.95 -21.18 19.52
CA MET A 9 7.01 -20.32 18.82
C MET A 9 6.28 -19.44 19.84
N VAL A 10 6.58 -18.15 19.88
CA VAL A 10 5.88 -17.18 20.74
C VAL A 10 4.61 -16.74 20.03
N ALA A 11 3.49 -17.36 20.37
CA ALA A 11 2.17 -16.91 19.91
C ALA A 11 1.79 -15.62 20.66
N LEU A 12 1.60 -14.53 19.91
CA LEU A 12 1.11 -13.26 20.46
C LEU A 12 -0.39 -13.38 20.74
N VAL A 13 -0.77 -13.47 22.02
CA VAL A 13 -2.18 -13.58 22.44
C VAL A 13 -2.75 -12.18 22.62
N VAL A 14 -3.68 -11.78 21.75
CA VAL A 14 -4.46 -10.54 21.89
C VAL A 14 -5.67 -10.77 22.79
N PRO A 15 -5.81 -10.09 23.95
CA PRO A 15 -6.97 -10.22 24.81
C PRO A 15 -8.11 -9.29 24.34
N LEU A 16 -9.14 -9.88 23.72
CA LEU A 16 -10.44 -9.23 23.52
C LEU A 16 -11.12 -8.96 24.88
N LEU A 17 -11.21 -7.69 25.29
CA LEU A 17 -12.01 -7.26 26.43
C LEU A 17 -13.39 -6.79 25.98
N ALA A 18 -14.36 -7.71 26.06
CA ALA A 18 -15.77 -7.35 25.98
C ALA A 18 -16.22 -6.65 27.28
N SER A 19 -16.83 -5.48 27.16
CA SER A 19 -17.51 -4.79 28.25
C SER A 19 -19.01 -4.72 27.97
N CYS A 20 -19.80 -5.35 28.84
CA CYS A 20 -21.26 -5.24 28.82
C CYS A 20 -21.73 -4.12 29.74
N SER A 21 -22.60 -3.23 29.25
CA SER A 21 -23.50 -2.44 30.09
C SER A 21 -24.92 -2.50 29.52
N LEU A 22 -25.90 -2.67 30.41
CA LEU A 22 -27.32 -2.96 30.13
C LEU A 22 -28.22 -1.82 30.61
N PHE A 23 -29.48 -1.86 30.16
CA PHE A 23 -30.64 -1.01 30.52
C PHE A 23 -30.64 0.41 29.91
N GLY A 24 -31.79 0.92 29.42
CA GLY A 24 -33.13 0.33 29.30
C GLY A 24 -34.06 1.16 28.40
N GLY A 25 -35.22 0.59 28.04
CA GLY A 25 -36.27 1.18 27.18
C GLY A 25 -36.98 2.43 27.74
N SER A 26 -38.04 2.94 27.12
CA SER A 26 -38.92 2.42 26.05
C SER A 26 -39.76 3.56 25.44
N ASP A 27 -40.27 3.39 24.21
CA ASP A 27 -41.46 4.02 23.56
C ASP A 27 -41.84 5.49 23.91
N SER A 28 -42.04 6.41 22.95
CA SER A 28 -43.19 6.35 22.03
C SER A 28 -43.31 7.58 21.08
N SER A 29 -43.76 7.30 19.86
CA SER A 29 -44.52 8.05 18.83
C SER A 29 -44.92 9.55 18.91
N SER A 30 -45.19 10.07 17.71
CA SER A 30 -45.93 11.29 17.28
C SER A 30 -45.11 12.59 17.18
N ASP A 31 -44.91 13.29 16.06
CA ASP A 31 -45.54 13.45 14.71
C ASP A 31 -46.23 14.82 14.52
N SER A 32 -46.14 15.33 13.29
CA SER A 32 -46.79 16.49 12.67
C SER A 32 -46.26 17.92 12.94
N SER A 33 -45.72 18.50 11.86
CA SER A 33 -46.13 19.77 11.22
C SER A 33 -46.08 21.10 12.03
N ALA A 34 -45.56 22.22 11.53
CA ALA A 34 -45.81 22.77 10.19
C ALA A 34 -44.88 23.96 9.84
N VAL A 35 -44.86 24.31 8.55
CA VAL A 35 -44.14 25.46 7.96
C VAL A 35 -44.75 26.83 8.30
N SER A 36 -43.93 27.89 8.29
CA SER A 36 -44.35 29.23 7.81
C SER A 36 -43.17 30.16 7.50
N SER A 37 -43.12 30.60 6.25
CA SER A 37 -42.52 31.87 5.80
C SER A 37 -43.69 32.87 5.53
N VAL A 38 -43.51 34.16 5.22
CA VAL A 38 -42.37 34.97 4.79
C VAL A 38 -42.54 36.39 5.39
N SER A 39 -41.48 37.17 5.62
CA SER A 39 -41.39 38.56 5.11
C SER A 39 -40.16 39.36 5.56
N SER A 40 -39.65 40.13 4.61
CA SER A 40 -38.60 41.13 4.71
C SER A 40 -39.10 42.45 5.32
N SER A 41 -38.17 43.22 5.91
CA SER A 41 -38.26 44.68 5.89
C SER A 41 -36.88 45.27 5.60
N VAL A 42 -36.83 46.12 4.58
CA VAL A 42 -35.66 46.90 4.19
C VAL A 42 -35.50 48.11 5.09
N SER A 43 -34.26 48.44 5.47
CA SER A 43 -33.89 49.76 5.97
C SER A 43 -32.53 50.15 5.40
N SER A 44 -32.55 51.20 4.57
CA SER A 44 -31.36 51.82 3.99
C SER A 44 -30.81 52.90 4.91
N SER A 45 -29.51 52.86 5.19
CA SER A 45 -28.78 54.01 5.71
C SER A 45 -27.39 54.07 5.09
N THR A 46 -27.21 55.00 4.17
CA THR A 46 -25.92 55.38 3.59
C THR A 46 -25.06 56.05 4.67
N ASP A 47 -23.80 55.65 4.81
CA ASP A 47 -22.77 56.48 5.42
C ASP A 47 -21.46 56.39 4.63
N SER A 48 -20.75 57.52 4.52
CA SER A 48 -19.56 57.67 3.69
C SER A 48 -18.29 57.53 4.53
N GLY A 49 -17.86 56.29 4.74
CA GLY A 49 -16.56 55.96 5.35
C GLY A 49 -15.45 55.95 4.29
N SER A 50 -14.48 56.87 4.42
CA SER A 50 -13.31 56.95 3.54
C SER A 50 -12.37 55.74 3.70
N ALA A 51 -12.55 54.70 2.88
CA ALA A 51 -11.63 53.57 2.80
C ALA A 51 -10.41 53.91 1.93
N SER A 52 -9.29 54.26 2.56
CA SER A 52 -7.98 54.24 1.91
C SER A 52 -7.68 52.79 1.51
N SER A 53 -7.54 52.53 0.21
CA SER A 53 -7.31 51.19 -0.32
C SER A 53 -5.92 50.66 0.09
N SER A 54 -5.86 49.98 1.23
CA SER A 54 -4.81 49.00 1.48
C SER A 54 -4.99 47.87 0.46
N SER A 55 -4.10 47.82 -0.53
CA SER A 55 -3.96 46.66 -1.40
C SER A 55 -3.51 45.48 -0.54
N SER A 56 -4.47 44.69 -0.07
CA SER A 56 -4.21 43.34 0.39
C SER A 56 -3.64 42.57 -0.80
N GLU A 57 -2.33 42.35 -0.79
CA GLU A 57 -1.72 41.32 -1.61
C GLU A 57 -2.47 40.03 -1.29
N ASN A 58 -3.12 39.46 -2.29
CA ASN A 58 -3.84 38.20 -2.15
C ASN A 58 -2.77 37.11 -2.08
N VAL A 59 -2.25 36.87 -0.88
CA VAL A 59 -1.34 35.75 -0.59
C VAL A 59 -2.12 34.49 -0.95
N GLU A 60 -1.74 33.84 -2.05
CA GLU A 60 -2.36 32.57 -2.43
C GLU A 60 -2.16 31.59 -1.27
N ALA A 61 -3.27 31.03 -0.77
CA ALA A 61 -3.22 30.08 0.32
C ALA A 61 -2.39 28.87 -0.11
N VAL A 62 -1.38 28.52 0.68
CA VAL A 62 -0.52 27.37 0.37
C VAL A 62 -1.34 26.11 0.60
N THR A 63 -1.49 25.30 -0.44
CA THR A 63 -2.28 24.08 -0.42
C THR A 63 -1.45 22.87 0.00
N ILE A 64 -2.12 21.74 0.29
CA ILE A 64 -1.45 20.50 0.69
C ILE A 64 -0.49 19.96 -0.39
N GLU A 65 -0.80 20.10 -1.68
CA GLU A 65 0.04 19.62 -2.79
C GLU A 65 1.46 20.22 -2.73
N ALA A 66 1.59 21.46 -2.23
CA ALA A 66 2.87 22.13 -2.09
C ALA A 66 3.76 21.50 -1.00
N TYR A 67 3.17 20.82 -0.01
CA TYR A 67 3.89 20.09 1.04
C TYR A 67 3.99 18.59 0.78
N TYR A 68 3.03 17.99 0.09
CA TYR A 68 2.99 16.55 -0.18
C TYR A 68 2.64 16.26 -1.66
N PRO A 69 3.56 16.53 -2.60
CA PRO A 69 3.31 16.27 -4.02
C PRO A 69 3.34 14.76 -4.31
N PHE A 70 2.32 14.25 -5.01
CA PHE A 70 2.27 12.86 -5.48
C PHE A 70 3.29 12.67 -6.62
N SER A 71 4.52 12.36 -6.24
CA SER A 71 5.70 12.31 -7.11
C SER A 71 5.97 10.87 -7.55
N ALA A 72 6.06 10.61 -8.85
CA ALA A 72 6.34 9.28 -9.38
C ALA A 72 7.82 8.89 -9.22
N SER A 73 8.08 7.60 -9.01
CA SER A 73 9.39 6.94 -8.97
C SER A 73 10.40 7.56 -7.98
N VAL A 74 9.89 8.14 -6.89
CA VAL A 74 10.71 8.71 -5.81
C VAL A 74 10.89 7.68 -4.69
N PHE A 75 12.06 7.08 -4.62
CA PHE A 75 12.46 6.26 -3.48
C PHE A 75 12.88 7.16 -2.31
N THR A 76 12.34 6.91 -1.11
CA THR A 76 12.80 7.56 0.12
C THR A 76 13.25 6.55 1.16
N LYS A 77 14.24 6.93 1.97
CA LYS A 77 14.76 6.17 3.09
C LYS A 77 14.89 7.06 4.32
N TYR A 78 14.45 6.56 5.47
CA TYR A 78 14.47 7.22 6.75
C TYR A 78 15.38 6.46 7.70
N LEU A 79 16.29 7.19 8.35
CA LEU A 79 17.12 6.69 9.44
C LEU A 79 16.31 6.74 10.73
N GLY A 80 16.21 5.59 11.41
CA GLY A 80 15.49 5.44 12.66
C GLY A 80 16.38 5.44 13.90
N GLU A 81 15.88 6.04 14.97
CA GLU A 81 16.47 6.00 16.32
C GLU A 81 15.41 5.60 17.36
N GLY A 82 15.85 5.05 18.50
CA GLY A 82 15.00 4.64 19.63
C GLY A 82 14.51 3.19 19.57
N ASN A 83 14.18 2.65 18.39
CA ASN A 83 13.89 1.22 18.21
C ASN A 83 14.31 0.68 16.83
N GLU A 84 14.27 -0.64 16.65
CA GLU A 84 14.73 -1.33 15.42
C GLU A 84 13.78 -1.15 14.21
N TYR A 85 12.52 -0.77 14.44
CA TYR A 85 11.49 -0.60 13.41
C TYR A 85 11.28 0.88 12.98
N ALA A 86 12.07 1.80 13.53
CA ALA A 86 11.99 3.23 13.26
C ALA A 86 12.68 3.62 11.93
N SER A 87 13.55 2.75 11.40
CA SER A 87 14.11 2.93 10.06
C SER A 87 13.14 2.34 9.05
N PHE A 88 12.80 3.08 8.00
CA PHE A 88 11.93 2.57 6.93
C PHE A 88 12.25 3.20 5.57
N THR A 89 11.78 2.55 4.52
CA THR A 89 11.75 3.08 3.15
C THR A 89 10.31 3.31 2.73
N VAL A 90 10.08 4.23 1.78
CA VAL A 90 8.78 4.44 1.13
C VAL A 90 8.97 4.53 -0.38
N TYR A 91 8.06 3.91 -1.13
CA TYR A 91 8.02 3.96 -2.60
C TYR A 91 6.59 4.16 -3.14
N PRO A 92 6.35 5.11 -4.07
CA PRO A 92 5.06 5.29 -4.73
C PRO A 92 4.86 4.23 -5.82
N GLN A 93 3.97 3.27 -5.60
CA GLN A 93 3.71 2.18 -6.54
C GLN A 93 2.70 2.58 -7.62
N TYR A 94 1.63 3.29 -7.26
CA TYR A 94 0.59 3.73 -8.20
C TYR A 94 0.11 5.15 -7.88
N ILE A 95 -0.18 5.96 -8.90
CA ILE A 95 -0.72 7.32 -8.79
C ILE A 95 -1.75 7.52 -9.90
N GLU A 96 -2.98 7.85 -9.53
CA GLU A 96 -4.04 8.23 -10.47
C GLU A 96 -4.93 9.33 -9.88
N GLY A 97 -5.08 10.43 -10.63
CA GLY A 97 -5.88 11.58 -10.20
C GLY A 97 -5.42 12.14 -8.84
N ASN A 98 -6.31 12.03 -7.85
CA ASN A 98 -6.10 12.50 -6.48
C ASN A 98 -5.74 11.37 -5.49
N ARG A 99 -5.38 10.18 -5.97
CA ARG A 99 -4.99 9.02 -5.14
C ARG A 99 -3.56 8.55 -5.45
N MET A 100 -2.85 8.12 -4.41
CA MET A 100 -1.52 7.52 -4.51
C MET A 100 -1.41 6.30 -3.59
N GLN A 101 -1.03 5.17 -4.16
CA GLN A 101 -0.60 4.00 -3.41
C GLN A 101 0.91 4.08 -3.17
N ILE A 102 1.29 4.11 -1.90
CA ILE A 102 2.68 3.90 -1.47
C ILE A 102 2.82 2.50 -0.87
N THR A 103 4.04 1.98 -0.90
CA THR A 103 4.46 0.94 0.04
C THR A 103 5.49 1.52 1.00
N SER A 104 5.45 1.08 2.26
CA SER A 104 6.49 1.33 3.26
C SER A 104 7.06 0.01 3.78
N ASN A 105 8.37 -0.03 4.05
CA ASN A 105 9.04 -1.22 4.55
C ASN A 105 10.05 -0.83 5.65
N ASN A 106 9.88 -1.39 6.85
CA ASN A 106 10.71 -1.10 8.02
C ASN A 106 11.68 -2.24 8.40
N GLY A 107 11.91 -3.18 7.49
CA GLY A 107 12.72 -4.39 7.72
C GLY A 107 12.02 -5.50 8.51
N GLY A 108 10.95 -5.18 9.25
CA GLY A 108 10.10 -6.17 9.94
C GLY A 108 8.84 -6.55 9.14
N THR A 109 8.23 -5.58 8.45
CA THR A 109 7.05 -5.80 7.60
C THR A 109 7.03 -4.82 6.42
N GLN A 110 6.24 -5.15 5.40
CA GLN A 110 5.90 -4.27 4.29
C GLN A 110 4.40 -3.96 4.31
N VAL A 111 4.06 -2.67 4.27
CA VAL A 111 2.69 -2.17 4.29
C VAL A 111 2.40 -1.49 2.96
N VAL A 112 1.19 -1.67 2.44
CA VAL A 112 0.64 -0.87 1.34
C VAL A 112 -0.39 0.11 1.92
N THR A 113 -0.23 1.40 1.62
CA THR A 113 -1.16 2.46 2.03
C THR A 113 -1.64 3.21 0.78
N VAL A 114 -2.94 3.46 0.69
CA VAL A 114 -3.53 4.36 -0.31
C VAL A 114 -3.85 5.68 0.38
N LEU A 115 -3.28 6.75 -0.15
CA LEU A 115 -3.54 8.12 0.21
C LEU A 115 -4.56 8.72 -0.77
N GLU A 116 -5.45 9.57 -0.26
CA GLU A 116 -6.38 10.38 -1.04
C GLU A 116 -6.23 11.84 -0.64
N LEU A 117 -6.18 12.72 -1.64
CA LEU A 117 -6.28 14.17 -1.46
C LEU A 117 -7.67 14.64 -1.91
N ALA A 118 -8.52 15.01 -0.97
CA ALA A 118 -9.89 15.44 -1.24
C ALA A 118 -10.38 16.44 -0.19
N ASP A 119 -11.22 17.41 -0.60
CA ASP A 119 -11.88 18.36 0.29
C ASP A 119 -10.94 19.15 1.24
N GLY A 120 -9.69 19.40 0.81
CA GLY A 120 -8.67 20.07 1.62
C GLY A 120 -8.03 19.15 2.68
N GLU A 121 -8.11 17.83 2.52
CA GLU A 121 -7.48 16.84 3.39
C GLU A 121 -6.63 15.85 2.57
N LEU A 122 -5.40 15.59 3.02
CA LEU A 122 -4.64 14.40 2.65
C LEU A 122 -4.85 13.37 3.75
N ARG A 123 -5.51 12.26 3.41
CA ARG A 123 -5.85 11.19 4.35
C ARG A 123 -5.46 9.83 3.83
N GLU A 124 -5.21 8.90 4.74
CA GLU A 124 -5.17 7.48 4.41
C GLU A 124 -6.61 7.00 4.15
N VAL A 125 -6.84 6.24 3.07
CA VAL A 125 -8.16 5.66 2.74
C VAL A 125 -8.16 4.14 2.71
N PHE A 126 -7.00 3.51 2.63
CA PHE A 126 -6.83 2.06 2.73
C PHE A 126 -5.43 1.73 3.22
N THR A 127 -5.31 0.70 4.06
CA THR A 127 -4.03 0.14 4.49
C THR A 127 -4.09 -1.38 4.45
N ARG A 128 -2.97 -2.02 4.09
CA ARG A 128 -2.80 -3.47 4.08
C ARG A 128 -1.40 -3.83 4.58
N PRO A 129 -1.25 -4.34 5.82
CA PRO A 129 0.03 -4.83 6.31
C PRO A 129 0.42 -6.15 5.62
N GLU A 130 1.67 -6.60 5.86
CA GLU A 130 2.21 -7.89 5.38
C GLU A 130 2.03 -8.13 3.87
N THR A 131 2.15 -7.06 3.08
CA THR A 131 1.93 -7.10 1.62
C THR A 131 3.26 -7.05 0.89
N TYR A 132 3.78 -8.24 0.56
CA TYR A 132 5.10 -8.45 -0.05
C TYR A 132 5.05 -8.66 -1.58
N PHE A 133 3.86 -8.54 -2.18
CA PHE A 133 3.61 -8.55 -3.62
C PHE A 133 3.11 -7.18 -4.05
N ARG A 134 3.17 -6.89 -5.36
CA ARG A 134 2.72 -5.60 -5.91
C ARG A 134 1.43 -5.75 -6.72
N GLU A 135 0.38 -5.09 -6.27
CA GLU A 135 -0.90 -4.93 -6.99
C GLU A 135 -1.38 -3.50 -6.91
N ASN A 136 -2.17 -3.06 -7.89
CA ASN A 136 -2.87 -1.78 -7.83
C ASN A 136 -4.13 -1.92 -6.96
N MET A 137 -4.13 -1.21 -5.84
CA MET A 137 -5.19 -1.13 -4.84
C MET A 137 -5.76 0.30 -4.71
N LEU A 138 -5.46 1.23 -5.64
CA LEU A 138 -5.93 2.64 -5.60
C LEU A 138 -7.44 2.77 -5.38
N GLU A 139 -8.23 1.89 -6.01
CA GLU A 139 -9.71 1.87 -5.91
C GLU A 139 -10.23 1.25 -4.60
N LYS A 140 -9.34 0.72 -3.73
CA LYS A 140 -9.74 0.21 -2.41
C LYS A 140 -9.96 1.38 -1.45
N THR A 141 -10.96 1.23 -0.58
CA THR A 141 -11.19 2.09 0.57
C THR A 141 -11.60 1.19 1.73
N ALA A 142 -11.03 1.39 2.91
CA ALA A 142 -11.34 0.61 4.10
C ALA A 142 -12.77 0.88 4.59
N SER A 143 -13.32 -0.04 5.38
CA SER A 143 -14.61 0.12 6.03
C SER A 143 -14.63 -0.57 7.39
N GLY A 144 -15.59 -0.19 8.26
CA GLY A 144 -15.66 -0.70 9.63
C GLY A 144 -14.40 -0.38 10.44
N ASP A 145 -13.98 -1.31 11.29
CA ASP A 145 -12.87 -1.12 12.24
C ASP A 145 -11.52 -0.81 11.57
N ALA A 146 -11.32 -1.20 10.31
CA ALA A 146 -10.12 -0.87 9.54
C ALA A 146 -10.10 0.61 9.13
N ALA A 147 -11.25 1.22 8.85
CA ALA A 147 -11.33 2.66 8.55
C ALA A 147 -11.11 3.52 9.80
N ASN A 148 -11.44 3.00 10.99
CA ASN A 148 -11.23 3.69 12.27
C ASN A 148 -9.74 3.80 12.67
N GLN A 149 -8.82 3.16 11.93
CA GLN A 149 -7.37 3.19 12.16
C GLN A 149 -6.62 4.10 11.19
N LEU A 150 -7.33 4.78 10.28
CA LEU A 150 -6.75 5.64 9.26
C LEU A 150 -6.70 7.10 9.74
N ASP A 151 -5.56 7.74 9.50
CA ASP A 151 -5.30 9.12 9.93
C ASP A 151 -5.44 10.13 8.76
N ILE A 152 -5.82 11.37 9.11
CA ILE A 152 -5.69 12.53 8.24
C ILE A 152 -4.29 13.12 8.50
N LEU A 153 -3.43 13.11 7.48
CA LEU A 153 -2.01 13.49 7.58
C LEU A 153 -1.82 15.01 7.55
N LEU A 154 -2.58 15.69 6.68
CA LEU A 154 -2.59 17.14 6.52
C LEU A 154 -4.02 17.61 6.25
N LYS A 155 -4.37 18.79 6.76
CA LYS A 155 -5.69 19.42 6.57
C LYS A 155 -5.60 20.93 6.43
N GLU A 156 -6.33 21.47 5.47
CA GLU A 156 -6.43 22.90 5.20
C GLU A 156 -7.43 23.59 6.16
N PRO A 157 -7.25 24.90 6.45
CA PRO A 157 -6.12 25.74 6.05
C PRO A 157 -4.80 25.35 6.73
N LEU A 158 -3.67 25.51 6.03
CA LEU A 158 -2.34 25.24 6.57
C LEU A 158 -1.87 26.37 7.51
N GLU A 159 -2.54 26.50 8.65
CA GLU A 159 -2.36 27.55 9.65
C GLU A 159 -2.18 26.97 11.06
N VAL A 160 -1.34 27.61 11.89
CA VAL A 160 -1.12 27.16 13.28
C VAL A 160 -2.43 27.24 14.08
N GLY A 161 -2.77 26.16 14.77
CA GLY A 161 -4.02 26.00 15.52
C GLY A 161 -5.14 25.34 14.71
N ASN A 162 -4.97 25.09 13.41
CA ASN A 162 -5.91 24.23 12.67
C ASN A 162 -5.78 22.79 13.19
N SER A 163 -6.91 22.20 13.59
CA SER A 163 -6.96 20.92 14.28
C SER A 163 -8.14 20.05 13.83
N TRP A 164 -7.97 18.74 13.93
CA TRP A 164 -8.96 17.75 13.55
C TRP A 164 -8.93 16.54 14.47
N MET A 165 -9.97 15.72 14.35
CA MET A 165 -10.08 14.43 15.00
C MET A 165 -9.89 13.35 13.95
N ASN A 166 -8.91 12.45 14.12
CA ASN A 166 -8.76 11.28 13.27
C ASN A 166 -9.91 10.28 13.55
N ALA A 167 -10.11 9.31 12.65
CA ALA A 167 -11.18 8.32 12.78
C ALA A 167 -11.06 7.47 14.07
N SER A 168 -9.84 7.38 14.61
CA SER A 168 -9.48 6.73 15.88
C SER A 168 -9.95 7.49 17.13
N GLY A 169 -10.44 8.73 16.98
CA GLY A 169 -10.76 9.62 18.10
C GLY A 169 -9.55 10.30 18.74
N VAL A 170 -8.40 10.30 18.04
CA VAL A 170 -7.17 11.00 18.45
C VAL A 170 -7.09 12.37 17.78
N PRO A 171 -6.82 13.46 18.51
CA PRO A 171 -6.66 14.79 17.94
C PRO A 171 -5.29 15.01 17.29
N SER A 172 -5.28 15.74 16.18
CA SER A 172 -4.10 16.27 15.48
C SER A 172 -4.23 17.77 15.24
N GLU A 173 -3.12 18.50 15.28
CA GLU A 173 -3.07 19.96 15.14
C GLU A 173 -1.80 20.42 14.38
N ILE A 174 -1.93 21.40 13.48
CA ILE A 174 -0.78 22.13 12.94
C ILE A 174 -0.25 23.05 14.05
N THR A 175 0.92 22.71 14.58
CA THR A 175 1.51 23.36 15.77
C THR A 175 2.64 24.32 15.41
N ASN A 176 3.21 24.21 14.22
CA ASN A 176 4.19 25.15 13.68
C ASN A 176 4.17 25.12 12.13
N LEU A 177 4.53 26.23 11.49
CA LEU A 177 4.73 26.32 10.03
C LEU A 177 6.20 26.47 9.64
N THR A 178 7.05 26.85 10.60
CA THR A 178 8.47 27.14 10.40
C THR A 178 9.32 26.44 11.47
N ALA A 179 9.07 25.14 11.69
CA ALA A 179 9.86 24.34 12.60
C ALA A 179 11.24 24.06 12.01
N GLN A 180 12.30 24.50 12.70
CA GLN A 180 13.66 24.17 12.31
C GLN A 180 13.98 22.72 12.72
N ILE A 181 14.22 21.86 11.73
CA ILE A 181 14.53 20.44 11.95
C ILE A 181 15.81 20.03 11.24
N GLU A 182 16.53 19.08 11.85
CA GLU A 182 17.73 18.45 11.29
C GLU A 182 17.43 17.00 10.88
N THR A 183 17.96 16.60 9.73
CA THR A 183 17.94 15.25 9.16
C THR A 183 19.32 14.94 8.56
N PRO A 184 19.65 13.66 8.25
CA PRO A 184 20.87 13.35 7.52
C PRO A 184 20.97 14.01 6.12
N MET A 185 19.85 14.36 5.48
CA MET A 185 19.84 15.15 4.23
C MET A 185 20.14 16.64 4.43
N GLY A 186 20.04 17.16 5.66
CA GLY A 186 20.31 18.56 5.99
C GLY A 186 19.29 19.16 6.96
N ASN A 187 19.36 20.49 7.09
CA ASN A 187 18.48 21.29 7.91
C ASN A 187 17.35 21.90 7.07
N PHE A 188 16.12 21.84 7.59
CA PHE A 188 14.92 22.33 6.91
C PHE A 188 14.07 23.21 7.82
N GLU A 189 13.23 24.03 7.19
CA GLU A 189 12.07 24.69 7.78
C GLU A 189 10.83 23.87 7.38
N ALA A 190 10.06 23.40 8.37
CA ALA A 190 8.99 22.43 8.16
C ALA A 190 7.66 22.83 8.84
N LEU A 191 6.56 22.38 8.24
CA LEU A 191 5.24 22.36 8.87
C LEU A 191 5.20 21.20 9.88
N GLU A 192 4.89 21.49 11.14
CA GLU A 192 4.77 20.51 12.23
C GLU A 192 3.29 20.19 12.48
N VAL A 193 2.89 18.94 12.26
CA VAL A 193 1.63 18.37 12.77
C VAL A 193 1.93 17.62 14.05
N THR A 194 1.22 17.92 15.13
CA THR A 194 1.31 17.19 16.40
C THR A 194 0.02 16.39 16.61
N THR A 195 0.16 15.08 16.83
CA THR A 195 -0.92 14.14 17.19
C THR A 195 -0.74 13.71 18.64
N THR A 196 -1.77 13.90 19.48
CA THR A 196 -1.67 13.70 20.93
C THR A 196 -2.52 12.52 21.39
N TYR A 197 -1.88 11.45 21.83
CA TYR A 197 -2.51 10.26 22.38
C TYR A 197 -2.62 10.36 23.92
N GLU A 198 -3.29 9.41 24.59
CA GLU A 198 -3.45 9.42 26.06
C GLU A 198 -2.12 9.37 26.83
N ALA A 199 -1.09 8.74 26.26
CA ALA A 199 0.20 8.47 26.92
C ALA A 199 1.43 8.80 26.06
N SER A 200 1.25 9.38 24.87
CA SER A 200 2.34 9.67 23.93
C SER A 200 1.99 10.84 23.02
N THR A 201 2.98 11.40 22.33
CA THR A 201 2.79 12.46 21.34
C THR A 201 3.66 12.19 20.13
N THR A 202 3.07 12.21 18.94
CA THR A 202 3.79 12.11 17.66
C THR A 202 3.82 13.47 16.98
N LYS A 203 4.99 13.85 16.46
CA LYS A 203 5.21 15.04 15.65
C LYS A 203 5.71 14.65 14.27
N ASP A 204 4.96 15.05 13.25
CA ASP A 204 5.29 14.86 11.85
C ASP A 204 5.68 16.19 11.22
N TYR A 205 6.80 16.18 10.51
CA TYR A 205 7.40 17.34 9.88
C TYR A 205 7.34 17.21 8.37
N TYR A 206 6.63 18.13 7.73
CA TYR A 206 6.42 18.17 6.30
C TYR A 206 7.18 19.36 5.68
N VAL A 207 7.92 19.10 4.60
CA VAL A 207 8.70 20.13 3.88
C VAL A 207 8.16 20.26 2.46
N LYS A 208 8.14 21.51 1.97
CA LYS A 208 7.67 21.81 0.62
C LYS A 208 8.40 21.00 -0.43
N ASP A 209 7.64 20.54 -1.43
CA ASP A 209 8.08 19.66 -2.53
C ASP A 209 8.63 18.27 -2.10
N MET A 210 8.66 17.96 -0.79
CA MET A 210 9.34 16.77 -0.25
C MET A 210 8.41 15.77 0.44
N GLY A 211 7.28 16.20 1.00
CA GLY A 211 6.43 15.36 1.84
C GLY A 211 6.91 15.31 3.29
N LEU A 212 6.65 14.19 3.96
CA LEU A 212 7.19 13.89 5.29
C LEU A 212 8.72 13.84 5.23
N VAL A 213 9.41 14.51 6.14
CA VAL A 213 10.88 14.44 6.26
C VAL A 213 11.35 13.98 7.62
N LYS A 214 10.51 14.08 8.66
CA LYS A 214 10.83 13.61 10.00
C LYS A 214 9.56 13.24 10.78
N ARG A 215 9.63 12.17 11.56
CA ARG A 215 8.66 11.76 12.58
C ARG A 215 9.36 11.65 13.92
N VAL A 216 8.77 12.16 14.99
CA VAL A 216 9.26 12.01 16.37
C VAL A 216 8.10 11.61 17.26
N THR A 217 8.19 10.45 17.91
CA THR A 217 7.20 10.00 18.90
C THR A 217 7.85 9.98 20.28
N ASP A 218 7.35 10.82 21.17
CA ASP A 218 7.63 10.79 22.61
C ASP A 218 6.64 9.82 23.27
N LEU A 219 7.17 8.76 23.89
CA LEU A 219 6.41 7.70 24.57
C LEU A 219 6.33 7.92 26.10
N GLY A 220 6.86 9.04 26.61
CA GLY A 220 7.08 9.26 28.03
C GLY A 220 8.34 8.57 28.57
N ASP A 221 8.64 8.79 29.85
CA ASP A 221 9.77 8.18 30.59
C ASP A 221 11.13 8.26 29.85
N ASP A 222 11.42 9.41 29.23
CA ASP A 222 12.61 9.69 28.39
C ASP A 222 12.76 8.76 27.16
N MET A 223 11.70 8.03 26.77
CA MET A 223 11.69 7.16 25.59
C MET A 223 11.20 7.89 24.35
N VAL A 224 12.13 8.30 23.49
CA VAL A 224 11.84 8.91 22.19
C VAL A 224 12.21 7.97 21.06
N VAL A 225 11.29 7.78 20.13
CA VAL A 225 11.52 7.09 18.84
C VAL A 225 11.46 8.15 17.75
N SER A 226 12.37 8.10 16.77
CA SER A 226 12.32 9.04 15.64
C SER A 226 12.75 8.41 14.33
N SER A 227 12.28 9.00 13.23
CA SER A 227 12.61 8.62 11.86
C SER A 227 12.93 9.91 11.10
N SER A 228 14.13 10.04 10.53
CA SER A 228 14.59 11.25 9.82
C SER A 228 15.02 10.90 8.41
N LEU A 229 14.59 11.69 7.41
CA LEU A 229 14.88 11.45 5.99
C LEU A 229 16.39 11.43 5.73
N GLU A 230 16.89 10.26 5.31
CA GLU A 230 18.29 10.00 5.03
C GLU A 230 18.61 10.12 3.54
N ALA A 231 17.68 9.68 2.68
CA ALA A 231 17.79 9.79 1.24
C ALA A 231 16.42 9.98 0.57
N ARG A 232 16.41 10.77 -0.50
CA ARG A 232 15.32 10.90 -1.47
C ARG A 232 15.94 10.82 -2.87
N ASN A 233 15.60 9.81 -3.64
CA ASN A 233 16.15 9.53 -4.96
C ASN A 233 15.02 9.48 -5.99
N GLU A 234 15.04 10.40 -6.94
CA GLU A 234 14.09 10.49 -8.05
C GLU A 234 14.51 9.52 -9.18
N ASP A 235 13.53 9.10 -10.00
CA ASP A 235 13.70 8.20 -11.15
C ASP A 235 14.39 6.86 -10.83
N VAL A 236 14.29 6.38 -9.59
CA VAL A 236 14.79 5.06 -9.18
C VAL A 236 13.64 4.04 -9.20
N PRO A 237 13.78 2.89 -9.88
CA PRO A 237 12.77 1.84 -9.82
C PRO A 237 12.83 1.07 -8.49
N GLU A 238 11.66 0.66 -7.99
CA GLU A 238 11.53 -0.38 -6.97
C GLU A 238 11.99 -1.72 -7.53
N THR A 239 12.82 -2.46 -6.79
CA THR A 239 13.31 -3.77 -7.21
C THR A 239 12.84 -4.88 -6.29
N GLN A 240 12.38 -5.99 -6.85
CA GLN A 240 11.89 -7.16 -6.10
C GLN A 240 12.55 -8.43 -6.63
N GLN A 241 12.90 -9.37 -5.76
CA GLN A 241 13.37 -10.69 -6.18
C GLN A 241 12.18 -11.59 -6.49
N LEU A 242 12.15 -12.17 -7.70
CA LEU A 242 11.23 -13.24 -8.08
C LEU A 242 12.02 -14.54 -8.17
N ARG A 243 11.57 -15.57 -7.45
CA ARG A 243 12.06 -16.94 -7.65
C ARG A 243 11.23 -17.60 -8.73
N VAL A 244 11.87 -17.97 -9.84
CA VAL A 244 11.22 -18.64 -10.97
C VAL A 244 11.59 -20.12 -10.96
N PHE A 245 10.57 -20.97 -10.99
CA PHE A 245 10.71 -22.41 -11.06
C PHE A 245 10.51 -22.90 -12.49
N TYR A 246 11.39 -23.78 -12.97
CA TYR A 246 11.40 -24.22 -14.37
C TYR A 246 11.83 -25.69 -14.50
N PRO A 247 11.36 -26.42 -15.53
CA PRO A 247 11.75 -27.82 -15.75
C PRO A 247 13.26 -27.99 -15.89
N ASP A 248 13.83 -29.02 -15.28
CA ASP A 248 15.22 -29.38 -15.54
C ASP A 248 15.44 -29.94 -16.96
N SER A 249 16.71 -30.10 -17.36
CA SER A 249 17.07 -30.56 -18.71
C SER A 249 16.72 -32.03 -19.00
N GLU A 250 16.40 -32.83 -17.98
CA GLU A 250 16.04 -34.25 -18.11
C GLU A 250 14.52 -34.46 -18.03
N LEU A 251 13.75 -33.40 -17.73
CA LEU A 251 12.32 -33.40 -17.47
C LEU A 251 11.94 -34.33 -16.31
N MET A 252 12.79 -34.40 -15.28
CA MET A 252 12.60 -35.24 -14.10
C MET A 252 12.14 -34.45 -12.87
N GLY A 253 12.41 -33.16 -12.81
CA GLY A 253 11.94 -32.24 -11.76
C GLY A 253 12.04 -30.77 -12.19
N LEU A 254 12.03 -29.88 -11.19
CA LEU A 254 12.13 -28.44 -11.32
C LEU A 254 13.44 -27.91 -10.73
N ASN A 255 14.08 -27.01 -11.43
CA ASN A 255 15.11 -26.14 -10.86
C ASN A 255 14.49 -24.78 -10.50
N ALA A 256 15.21 -23.96 -9.73
CA ALA A 256 14.81 -22.60 -9.41
C ALA A 256 15.95 -21.61 -9.67
N THR A 257 15.62 -20.40 -10.11
CA THR A 257 16.55 -19.27 -10.25
C THR A 257 15.91 -17.98 -9.74
N SER A 258 16.71 -16.94 -9.50
CA SER A 258 16.22 -15.63 -9.05
C SER A 258 16.37 -14.57 -10.13
N ILE A 259 15.25 -13.93 -10.47
CA ILE A 259 15.17 -12.81 -11.41
C ILE A 259 14.85 -11.54 -10.62
N VAL A 260 15.60 -10.47 -10.87
CA VAL A 260 15.30 -9.15 -10.31
C VAL A 260 14.23 -8.49 -11.17
N LEU A 261 13.04 -8.31 -10.60
CA LEU A 261 12.00 -7.45 -11.17
C LEU A 261 12.32 -6.00 -10.84
N SER A 262 11.94 -5.09 -11.74
CA SER A 262 12.20 -3.65 -11.65
C SER A 262 10.93 -2.90 -12.05
N TYR A 263 10.47 -1.98 -11.20
CA TYR A 263 9.20 -1.29 -11.34
C TYR A 263 9.35 0.22 -11.13
N THR A 264 8.94 1.02 -12.10
CA THR A 264 8.62 2.44 -11.93
C THR A 264 7.19 2.61 -11.39
N THR A 265 6.77 3.82 -10.98
CA THR A 265 5.37 4.05 -10.60
C THR A 265 4.42 3.79 -11.78
N ASN A 266 3.24 3.23 -11.48
CA ASN A 266 2.21 2.81 -12.45
C ASN A 266 2.55 1.60 -13.33
N ASP A 267 3.72 0.97 -13.15
CA ASP A 267 4.03 -0.29 -13.85
C ASP A 267 3.07 -1.43 -13.48
N ILE A 268 2.71 -2.20 -14.51
CA ILE A 268 1.69 -3.26 -14.45
C ILE A 268 2.35 -4.61 -14.13
N THR A 269 2.12 -5.13 -12.93
CA THR A 269 2.72 -6.38 -12.41
C THR A 269 2.62 -7.56 -13.37
N ARG A 270 1.43 -7.81 -13.93
CA ARG A 270 1.21 -8.93 -14.85
C ARG A 270 2.03 -8.86 -16.14
N THR A 271 2.37 -7.65 -16.60
CA THR A 271 3.23 -7.44 -17.77
C THR A 271 4.69 -7.76 -17.42
N ILE A 272 5.18 -7.25 -16.29
CA ILE A 272 6.56 -7.49 -15.83
C ILE A 272 6.79 -8.96 -15.47
N LEU A 273 5.81 -9.62 -14.83
CA LEU A 273 5.88 -11.06 -14.58
C LEU A 273 5.88 -11.87 -15.88
N ALA A 274 5.01 -11.55 -16.85
CA ALA A 274 5.01 -12.25 -18.13
C ALA A 274 6.37 -12.12 -18.85
N GLU A 275 6.98 -10.93 -18.86
CA GLU A 275 8.32 -10.74 -19.44
C GLU A 275 9.43 -11.45 -18.65
N ALA A 276 9.34 -11.52 -17.32
CA ALA A 276 10.28 -12.32 -16.51
C ALA A 276 10.18 -13.82 -16.82
N LEU A 277 8.96 -14.35 -16.97
CA LEU A 277 8.74 -15.77 -17.31
C LEU A 277 9.16 -16.12 -18.75
N LYS A 278 9.24 -15.15 -19.66
CA LYS A 278 9.81 -15.32 -21.01
C LYS A 278 11.33 -15.31 -21.04
N ASN A 279 11.98 -14.74 -20.02
CA ASN A 279 13.42 -14.49 -20.00
C ASN A 279 14.04 -15.11 -18.74
N VAL A 280 14.10 -16.45 -18.73
CA VAL A 280 14.63 -17.26 -17.61
C VAL A 280 15.94 -17.91 -18.08
N PRO A 281 17.12 -17.28 -17.88
CA PRO A 281 18.35 -17.66 -18.60
C PRO A 281 18.84 -19.08 -18.33
N ASP A 282 18.55 -19.61 -17.14
CA ASP A 282 18.96 -20.95 -16.71
C ASP A 282 17.98 -22.05 -17.17
N ALA A 283 16.80 -21.69 -17.67
CA ALA A 283 15.80 -22.64 -18.14
C ALA A 283 16.17 -23.26 -19.50
N PRO A 284 15.78 -24.53 -19.77
CA PRO A 284 15.90 -25.11 -21.10
C PRO A 284 15.21 -24.25 -22.17
N GLY A 285 15.99 -23.66 -23.07
CA GLY A 285 15.50 -22.72 -24.10
C GLY A 285 15.48 -21.25 -23.69
N GLY A 286 15.81 -20.92 -22.44
CA GLY A 286 15.90 -19.54 -21.93
C GLY A 286 14.57 -18.92 -21.48
N SER A 287 13.50 -19.72 -21.38
CA SER A 287 12.15 -19.25 -21.04
C SER A 287 11.35 -20.34 -20.30
N LEU A 288 10.40 -19.93 -19.46
CA LEU A 288 9.37 -20.81 -18.89
C LEU A 288 8.10 -20.83 -19.75
N ILE A 289 7.75 -19.70 -20.36
CA ILE A 289 6.58 -19.53 -21.23
C ILE A 289 6.96 -19.08 -22.64
N GLY A 290 6.05 -19.26 -23.60
CA GLY A 290 6.25 -18.85 -24.99
C GLY A 290 6.39 -17.32 -25.16
N PRO A 291 7.12 -16.85 -26.20
CA PRO A 291 7.43 -15.43 -26.37
C PRO A 291 6.18 -14.55 -26.59
N ASN A 292 5.11 -15.11 -27.16
CA ASN A 292 3.88 -14.37 -27.44
C ASN A 292 2.84 -14.48 -26.31
N VAL A 293 3.13 -15.24 -25.25
CA VAL A 293 2.24 -15.39 -24.10
C VAL A 293 2.11 -14.06 -23.35
N SER A 294 0.88 -13.66 -23.03
CA SER A 294 0.61 -12.58 -22.07
C SER A 294 -0.18 -13.09 -20.87
N ILE A 295 -0.05 -12.39 -19.74
CA ILE A 295 -1.00 -12.51 -18.62
C ILE A 295 -2.06 -11.42 -18.82
N ASN A 296 -3.30 -11.83 -19.07
CA ASN A 296 -4.44 -10.96 -19.36
C ASN A 296 -4.99 -10.33 -18.08
N SER A 297 -5.11 -11.12 -17.02
CA SER A 297 -5.47 -10.69 -15.66
C SER A 297 -4.65 -11.43 -14.62
N LEU A 298 -4.41 -10.76 -13.49
CA LEU A 298 -3.71 -11.29 -12.34
C LEU A 298 -4.24 -10.56 -11.12
N SER A 299 -4.73 -11.29 -10.12
CA SER A 299 -5.26 -10.71 -8.88
C SER A 299 -5.30 -11.72 -7.75
N LEU A 300 -4.86 -11.33 -6.56
CA LEU A 300 -5.18 -12.03 -5.31
C LEU A 300 -6.64 -11.77 -4.92
N SER A 301 -7.41 -12.84 -4.76
CA SER A 301 -8.82 -12.81 -4.37
C SER A 301 -9.01 -12.92 -2.86
N ASP A 302 -10.15 -12.42 -2.36
CA ASP A 302 -10.52 -12.42 -0.93
C ASP A 302 -10.69 -13.84 -0.35
N ASP A 303 -10.80 -14.87 -1.21
CA ASP A 303 -10.79 -16.28 -0.83
C ASP A 303 -9.37 -16.86 -0.61
N GLY A 304 -8.33 -16.03 -0.70
CA GLY A 304 -6.93 -16.40 -0.45
C GLY A 304 -6.22 -17.05 -1.64
N ARG A 305 -6.83 -17.07 -2.82
CA ARG A 305 -6.27 -17.68 -4.04
C ARG A 305 -5.87 -16.62 -5.05
N VAL A 306 -4.80 -16.90 -5.81
CA VAL A 306 -4.43 -16.02 -6.94
C VAL A 306 -5.16 -16.48 -8.18
N TYR A 307 -5.85 -15.54 -8.82
CA TYR A 307 -6.50 -15.74 -10.11
C TYR A 307 -5.58 -15.20 -11.19
N VAL A 308 -5.20 -16.05 -12.15
CA VAL A 308 -4.35 -15.68 -13.28
C VAL A 308 -4.97 -16.19 -14.59
N ASP A 309 -5.16 -15.28 -15.55
CA ASP A 309 -5.58 -15.63 -16.91
C ASP A 309 -4.42 -15.40 -17.88
N PHE A 310 -4.03 -16.46 -18.60
CA PHE A 310 -3.04 -16.38 -19.66
C PHE A 310 -3.69 -16.24 -21.04
N SER A 311 -2.97 -15.71 -22.02
CA SER A 311 -3.39 -15.72 -23.42
C SER A 311 -3.36 -17.14 -24.01
N GLN A 312 -4.06 -17.34 -25.13
CA GLN A 312 -4.23 -18.66 -25.76
C GLN A 312 -2.89 -19.32 -26.15
N GLU A 313 -1.89 -18.48 -26.43
CA GLU A 313 -0.50 -18.83 -26.72
C GLU A 313 0.14 -19.66 -25.60
N PHE A 314 -0.32 -19.53 -24.35
CA PHE A 314 0.20 -20.33 -23.23
C PHE A 314 0.02 -21.83 -23.46
N VAL A 315 -1.05 -22.24 -24.15
CA VAL A 315 -1.27 -23.63 -24.55
C VAL A 315 -0.74 -23.88 -25.96
N SER A 316 -0.98 -23.00 -26.93
CA SER A 316 -0.65 -23.28 -28.33
C SER A 316 0.85 -23.17 -28.67
N GLU A 317 1.64 -22.43 -27.88
CA GLU A 317 3.11 -22.38 -28.00
C GLU A 317 3.80 -23.43 -27.11
N MET A 318 3.07 -24.04 -26.17
CA MET A 318 3.58 -25.10 -25.30
C MET A 318 3.69 -26.42 -26.07
N ASN A 319 4.72 -26.53 -26.91
CA ASN A 319 5.06 -27.72 -27.69
C ASN A 319 5.69 -28.81 -26.81
N ALA A 320 4.93 -29.28 -25.82
CA ALA A 320 5.35 -30.18 -24.76
C ALA A 320 4.61 -31.53 -24.82
N GLY A 321 5.29 -32.60 -24.44
CA GLY A 321 4.62 -33.85 -24.04
C GLY A 321 4.15 -33.75 -22.59
N THR A 322 3.24 -34.66 -22.18
CA THR A 322 2.56 -34.62 -20.86
C THR A 322 3.48 -34.32 -19.67
N SER A 323 4.65 -34.98 -19.56
CA SER A 323 5.59 -34.73 -18.45
C SER A 323 6.15 -33.31 -18.42
N ALA A 324 6.50 -32.77 -19.59
CA ALA A 324 7.01 -31.40 -19.69
C ALA A 324 5.90 -30.36 -19.44
N GLU A 325 4.68 -30.62 -19.92
CA GLU A 325 3.51 -29.79 -19.65
C GLU A 325 3.23 -29.68 -18.14
N SER A 326 3.20 -30.81 -17.42
CA SER A 326 3.00 -30.82 -15.96
C SER A 326 4.08 -30.04 -15.22
N LEU A 327 5.36 -30.16 -15.62
CA LEU A 327 6.45 -29.40 -15.01
C LEU A 327 6.38 -27.90 -15.34
N ILE A 328 6.01 -27.51 -16.56
CA ILE A 328 5.82 -26.09 -16.91
C ILE A 328 4.69 -25.48 -16.09
N LEU A 329 3.55 -26.18 -15.98
CA LEU A 329 2.43 -25.76 -15.14
C LEU A 329 2.84 -25.62 -13.68
N GLN A 330 3.50 -26.62 -13.10
CA GLN A 330 3.95 -26.57 -11.70
C GLN A 330 4.99 -25.46 -11.48
N GLY A 331 5.88 -25.22 -12.46
CA GLY A 331 6.82 -24.11 -12.43
C GLY A 331 6.14 -22.74 -12.39
N VAL A 332 5.13 -22.52 -13.24
CA VAL A 332 4.31 -21.29 -13.26
C VAL A 332 3.53 -21.13 -11.95
N VAL A 333 2.87 -22.20 -11.48
CA VAL A 333 2.07 -22.20 -10.24
C VAL A 333 2.94 -21.92 -9.02
N ASN A 334 4.10 -22.56 -8.90
CA ASN A 334 5.05 -22.29 -7.82
C ASN A 334 5.59 -20.86 -7.87
N THR A 335 5.90 -20.34 -9.06
CA THR A 335 6.43 -18.97 -9.23
C THR A 335 5.40 -17.92 -8.83
N ILE A 336 4.16 -18.05 -9.30
CA ILE A 336 3.06 -17.13 -8.97
C ILE A 336 2.64 -17.28 -7.49
N GLY A 337 2.56 -18.52 -7.01
CA GLY A 337 2.22 -18.82 -5.62
C GLY A 337 3.25 -18.26 -4.62
N GLU A 338 4.55 -18.45 -4.88
CA GLU A 338 5.61 -17.88 -4.03
C GLU A 338 5.61 -16.35 -4.11
N TYR A 339 5.43 -15.75 -5.30
CA TYR A 339 5.34 -14.29 -5.46
C TYR A 339 4.24 -13.65 -4.61
N TYR A 340 3.08 -14.31 -4.50
CA TYR A 340 1.93 -13.84 -3.73
C TYR A 340 1.86 -14.35 -2.28
N GLY A 341 2.68 -15.33 -1.91
CA GLY A 341 2.61 -16.01 -0.62
C GLY A 341 1.37 -16.92 -0.44
N VAL A 342 0.80 -17.45 -1.53
CA VAL A 342 -0.37 -18.34 -1.51
C VAL A 342 -0.02 -19.80 -1.80
N GLN A 343 -0.93 -20.72 -1.46
CA GLN A 343 -0.79 -22.15 -1.76
C GLN A 343 -1.61 -22.61 -2.96
N GLU A 344 -2.57 -21.80 -3.44
CA GLU A 344 -3.52 -22.17 -4.48
C GLU A 344 -3.59 -21.09 -5.58
N VAL A 345 -3.51 -21.53 -6.83
CA VAL A 345 -3.54 -20.68 -8.03
C VAL A 345 -4.65 -21.16 -8.95
N TYR A 346 -5.64 -20.31 -9.18
CA TYR A 346 -6.68 -20.51 -10.18
C TYR A 346 -6.18 -20.00 -11.54
N LEU A 347 -5.75 -20.93 -12.40
CA LEU A 347 -5.15 -20.64 -13.71
C LEU A 347 -6.16 -20.89 -14.83
N THR A 348 -6.45 -19.86 -15.61
CA THR A 348 -7.27 -19.90 -16.82
C THR A 348 -6.48 -19.53 -18.07
N VAL A 349 -7.03 -19.87 -19.22
CA VAL A 349 -6.49 -19.54 -20.55
C VAL A 349 -7.60 -18.93 -21.40
N ALA A 350 -7.41 -17.68 -21.82
CA ALA A 350 -8.38 -16.88 -22.56
C ALA A 350 -9.78 -16.86 -21.92
N GLY A 351 -9.84 -16.81 -20.58
CA GLY A 351 -11.05 -16.81 -19.76
C GLY A 351 -11.68 -18.18 -19.49
N ASN A 352 -11.10 -19.29 -19.98
CA ASN A 352 -11.61 -20.65 -19.79
C ASN A 352 -10.74 -21.42 -18.78
N PRO A 353 -11.28 -22.41 -18.04
CA PRO A 353 -10.47 -23.35 -17.26
C PRO A 353 -9.36 -23.96 -18.12
N TYR A 354 -8.19 -24.24 -17.52
CA TYR A 354 -7.06 -24.79 -18.27
C TYR A 354 -7.41 -26.11 -18.97
N GLU A 355 -7.26 -26.13 -20.30
CA GLU A 355 -7.49 -27.30 -21.16
C GLU A 355 -6.35 -27.43 -22.17
N SER A 356 -5.85 -28.65 -22.32
CA SER A 356 -4.80 -29.03 -23.28
C SER A 356 -5.10 -30.40 -23.91
N GLY A 357 -4.16 -30.93 -24.69
CA GLY A 357 -4.23 -32.31 -25.18
C GLY A 357 -4.05 -33.40 -24.13
N HIS A 358 -3.64 -33.06 -22.89
CA HIS A 358 -3.32 -34.03 -21.83
C HIS A 358 -4.00 -33.74 -20.48
N ILE A 359 -4.31 -32.47 -20.19
CA ILE A 359 -4.85 -32.00 -18.91
C ILE A 359 -6.15 -31.24 -19.18
N LEU A 360 -7.17 -31.52 -18.38
CA LEU A 360 -8.48 -30.86 -18.43
C LEU A 360 -8.89 -30.48 -17.00
N MET A 361 -8.91 -29.19 -16.70
CA MET A 361 -9.36 -28.66 -15.42
C MET A 361 -10.87 -28.41 -15.45
N ALA A 362 -11.56 -28.76 -14.36
CA ALA A 362 -12.95 -28.39 -14.17
C ALA A 362 -13.10 -26.90 -13.80
N GLU A 363 -14.27 -26.32 -14.08
CA GLU A 363 -14.60 -24.96 -13.63
C GLU A 363 -14.46 -24.84 -12.10
N GLY A 364 -13.77 -23.79 -11.63
CA GLY A 364 -13.49 -23.58 -10.21
C GLY A 364 -12.38 -24.46 -9.61
N ALA A 365 -11.80 -25.39 -10.38
CA ALA A 365 -10.62 -26.14 -9.95
C ALA A 365 -9.35 -25.28 -10.02
N TYR A 366 -8.42 -25.51 -9.10
CA TYR A 366 -7.18 -24.76 -8.95
C TYR A 366 -5.98 -25.71 -8.96
N PHE A 367 -4.80 -25.14 -9.20
CA PHE A 367 -3.52 -25.81 -9.00
C PHE A 367 -2.98 -25.46 -7.61
N THR A 368 -2.16 -26.34 -7.04
CA THR A 368 -1.54 -26.16 -5.72
C THR A 368 -0.04 -25.96 -5.89
N VAL A 369 0.54 -25.08 -5.08
CA VAL A 369 2.00 -24.92 -4.98
C VAL A 369 2.60 -26.19 -4.38
N ASP A 370 3.51 -26.82 -5.11
CA ASP A 370 4.16 -28.07 -4.72
C ASP A 370 5.66 -28.02 -5.03
N TYR A 371 6.46 -28.08 -3.97
CA TYR A 371 7.93 -28.05 -4.04
C TYR A 371 8.57 -29.46 -3.98
N THR A 372 7.79 -30.54 -3.98
CA THR A 372 8.31 -31.92 -3.85
C THR A 372 9.20 -32.34 -5.02
N GLU A 373 8.90 -31.86 -6.23
CA GLU A 373 9.70 -32.09 -7.44
C GLU A 373 10.78 -31.00 -7.66
N VAL A 374 11.03 -30.12 -6.69
CA VAL A 374 12.11 -29.10 -6.80
C VAL A 374 13.44 -29.69 -6.33
N ASN A 375 14.42 -29.67 -7.22
CA ASN A 375 15.78 -30.15 -6.98
C ASN A 375 16.50 -29.32 -5.88
N GLU A 376 17.34 -30.00 -5.08
CA GLU A 376 18.13 -29.41 -3.96
C GLU A 376 19.30 -28.50 -4.40
#